data_AF-A0A0D3BTA4-F1
#
_entry.id   AF-A0A0D3BTA4-F1
#
_cell.length_a   1.000
_cell.length_b   1.000
_cell.length_c   1.000
_cell.angle_alpha   90.00
_cell.angle_beta   90.00
_cell.angle_gamma   90.00
#
_symmetry.space_group_name_H-M   'P 1'
#
loop_
_entity.id
_entity.type
_entity.pdbx_description
1 polymer ?
#
loop_
_entity_poly.entity_id
_entity_poly.type
_entity_poly.pdbx_seq_one_letter_code
_entity_poly.pdbx_strand_id
1 'polypeptide(L)'
;MENVQGIPRQCHCGSQTIVLTSRTQENPGRRFFRCGTTSGPGHLFKWVDEASSEELGLLADRQAMLEQDLTQLKQDVLDLKTDISEILDVLESIRSNA
;
A
#
# COMPACT_ATOMS: atom_id res chain seq x y z
N MET A 1 -18.65 -3.68 -13.40
CA MET A 1 -18.33 -2.40 -12.73
C MET A 1 -17.29 -2.74 -11.69
N GLU A 2 -16.02 -2.41 -11.94
CA GLU A 2 -14.97 -2.68 -10.95
C GLU A 2 -15.10 -1.65 -9.83
N ASN A 3 -15.39 -2.12 -8.63
CA ASN A 3 -15.36 -1.31 -7.43
C ASN A 3 -13.88 -1.08 -7.07
N VAL A 4 -13.31 0.04 -7.52
CA VAL A 4 -11.93 0.41 -7.20
C VAL A 4 -11.82 0.58 -5.69
N GLN A 5 -11.05 -0.29 -5.02
CA GLN A 5 -10.75 -0.16 -3.60
C GLN A 5 -9.81 1.03 -3.35
N GLY A 6 -10.01 1.74 -2.24
CA GLY A 6 -9.25 2.94 -1.90
C GLY A 6 -9.66 4.18 -2.69
N ILE A 7 -8.73 5.13 -2.84
CA ILE A 7 -8.97 6.42 -3.51
C ILE A 7 -8.88 6.27 -5.03
N PRO A 8 -9.99 6.46 -5.78
CA PRO A 8 -9.97 6.33 -7.23
C PRO A 8 -9.21 7.50 -7.88
N ARG A 9 -8.21 7.19 -8.69
CA ARG A 9 -7.40 8.19 -9.41
C ARG A 9 -7.96 8.49 -10.80
N GLN A 10 -8.54 7.50 -11.46
CA GLN A 10 -9.16 7.63 -12.78
C GLN A 10 -10.47 6.84 -12.84
N CYS A 11 -11.39 7.29 -13.68
CA CYS A 11 -12.54 6.49 -14.10
C CYS A 11 -12.08 5.45 -15.13
N HIS A 12 -12.76 4.31 -15.21
CA HIS A 12 -12.47 3.28 -16.23
C HIS A 12 -12.58 3.77 -17.68
N CYS A 13 -13.25 4.90 -17.94
CA CYS A 13 -13.29 5.55 -19.25
C CYS A 13 -12.03 6.39 -19.54
N GLY A 14 -10.98 6.28 -18.71
CA GLY A 14 -9.70 7.01 -18.83
C GLY A 14 -9.73 8.46 -18.34
N SER A 15 -10.90 8.98 -17.95
CA SER A 15 -11.02 10.36 -17.45
C SER A 15 -10.53 10.49 -16.01
N GLN A 16 -9.90 11.62 -15.68
CA GLN A 16 -9.47 11.91 -14.31
C GLN A 16 -10.65 11.98 -13.35
N THR A 17 -10.38 11.64 -12.09
CA THR A 17 -11.34 11.77 -11.00
C THR A 17 -11.38 13.21 -10.50
N ILE A 18 -12.57 13.74 -10.26
CA ILE A 18 -12.79 15.04 -9.60
C ILE A 18 -13.52 14.84 -8.27
N VAL A 19 -13.37 15.80 -7.35
CA VAL A 19 -14.07 15.81 -6.06
C VAL A 19 -15.11 16.90 -6.04
N LEU A 20 -16.34 16.55 -5.71
CA LEU A 20 -17.44 17.50 -5.52
C LEU A 20 -18.01 17.37 -4.11
N THR A 21 -18.79 18.37 -3.73
CA THR A 21 -19.55 18.40 -2.47
C THR A 21 -21.02 18.21 -2.78
N SER A 22 -21.65 17.24 -2.12
CA SER A 22 -23.06 16.94 -2.27
C SER A 22 -23.91 18.09 -1.74
N ARG A 23 -24.93 18.42 -2.51
CA ARG A 23 -25.96 19.43 -2.19
C ARG A 23 -27.33 18.80 -2.00
N THR A 24 -27.41 17.46 -1.94
CA THR A 24 -28.67 16.76 -1.71
C THR A 24 -29.09 16.93 -0.25
N GLN A 25 -30.40 16.86 0.01
CA GLN A 25 -30.92 16.91 1.37
C GLN A 25 -30.52 15.68 2.21
N GLU A 26 -30.30 14.54 1.56
CA GLU A 26 -29.92 13.28 2.22
C GLU A 26 -28.45 13.29 2.66
N ASN A 27 -27.56 13.90 1.87
CA ASN A 27 -26.12 13.91 2.11
C ASN A 27 -25.56 15.33 2.00
N PRO A 28 -26.05 16.31 2.79
CA PRO A 28 -25.62 17.70 2.66
C PRO A 28 -24.16 17.85 3.06
N GLY A 29 -23.35 18.48 2.21
CA GLY A 29 -21.94 18.75 2.52
C GLY A 29 -21.00 17.55 2.40
N ARG A 30 -21.51 16.33 2.22
CA ARG A 30 -20.67 15.12 2.05
C ARG A 30 -19.92 15.18 0.73
N ARG A 31 -18.63 14.86 0.72
CA ARG A 31 -17.79 14.92 -0.49
C ARG A 31 -17.73 13.58 -1.21
N PHE A 32 -17.74 13.59 -2.53
CA PHE A 32 -17.62 12.39 -3.36
C PHE A 32 -16.67 12.59 -4.53
N PHE A 33 -16.01 11.49 -4.92
CA PHE A 33 -15.29 11.32 -6.16
C PHE A 33 -16.25 10.98 -7.29
N ARG A 34 -16.02 11.54 -8.49
CA ARG A 34 -16.69 11.09 -9.72
C ARG A 34 -15.79 11.21 -10.95
N CYS A 35 -16.25 10.62 -12.05
CA CYS A 35 -15.66 10.87 -13.37
C CYS A 35 -15.72 12.37 -13.71
N GLY A 36 -14.58 12.91 -14.16
CA GLY A 36 -14.43 14.32 -14.56
C GLY A 36 -15.19 14.70 -15.83
N THR A 37 -15.53 13.74 -16.68
CA THR A 37 -16.16 13.99 -17.98
C THR A 37 -17.67 13.84 -17.95
N THR A 38 -18.19 12.80 -17.30
CA THR A 38 -19.62 12.47 -17.31
C THR A 38 -20.06 11.83 -16.00
N SER A 39 -21.37 11.75 -15.78
CA SER A 39 -22.00 11.08 -14.64
C SER A 39 -23.08 10.16 -15.15
N GLY A 40 -23.25 9.01 -14.50
CA GLY A 40 -24.31 8.08 -14.84
C GLY A 40 -23.85 6.63 -14.68
N PRO A 41 -24.69 5.68 -15.11
CA PRO A 41 -24.38 4.26 -15.06
C PRO A 41 -23.05 3.97 -15.74
N GLY A 42 -22.22 3.16 -15.09
CA GLY A 42 -20.91 2.84 -15.62
C GLY A 42 -19.99 4.05 -15.66
N HIS A 43 -20.05 4.97 -14.70
CA HIS A 43 -18.97 5.93 -14.44
C HIS A 43 -18.69 5.99 -12.95
N LEU A 44 -17.47 6.39 -12.61
CA LEU A 44 -17.00 6.47 -11.24
C LEU A 44 -17.93 7.37 -10.40
N PHE A 45 -18.36 6.84 -9.26
CA PHE A 45 -18.93 7.56 -8.14
C PHE A 45 -18.48 6.85 -6.87
N LYS A 46 -17.91 7.57 -5.90
CA LYS A 46 -17.52 7.01 -4.60
C LYS A 46 -17.45 8.09 -3.54
N TRP A 47 -17.89 7.81 -2.32
CA TRP A 47 -17.77 8.79 -1.24
C TRP A 47 -16.32 8.93 -0.77
N VAL A 48 -15.93 10.16 -0.39
CA VAL A 48 -14.54 10.46 -0.02
C VAL A 48 -14.14 9.77 1.29
N ASP A 49 -15.03 9.74 2.26
CA ASP A 49 -14.83 9.08 3.56
C ASP A 49 -14.65 7.56 3.42
N GLU A 50 -15.50 6.90 2.64
CA GLU A 50 -15.41 5.47 2.32
C GLU A 50 -14.09 5.15 1.62
N ALA A 51 -13.77 5.88 0.55
CA ALA A 51 -12.52 5.69 -0.18
C ALA A 51 -11.28 5.94 0.68
N SER A 52 -11.33 6.92 1.59
CA SER A 52 -10.21 7.23 2.49
C SER A 52 -10.05 6.14 3.56
N SER A 53 -11.15 5.61 4.10
CA SER A 53 -11.11 4.50 5.06
C SER A 53 -10.51 3.24 4.43
N GLU A 54 -10.90 2.93 3.20
CA GLU A 54 -10.34 1.80 2.46
C GLU A 54 -8.84 2.01 2.16
N GLU A 55 -8.45 3.21 1.72
CA GLU A 55 -7.04 3.52 1.47
C GLU A 55 -6.19 3.38 2.74
N LEU A 56 -6.70 3.84 3.88
CA LEU A 56 -6.03 3.66 5.17
C LEU A 56 -5.87 2.19 5.53
N GLY A 57 -6.87 1.35 5.27
CA GLY A 57 -6.77 -0.10 5.45
C GLY A 57 -5.66 -0.71 4.59
N LEU A 58 -5.65 -0.41 3.29
CA LEU A 58 -4.62 -0.88 2.36
C LEU A 58 -3.21 -0.44 2.77
N LEU A 59 -3.08 0.81 3.24
CA LEU A 59 -1.80 1.33 3.73
C LEU A 59 -1.37 0.65 5.03
N ALA A 60 -2.30 0.33 5.94
CA ALA A 60 -2.01 -0.40 7.16
C ALA A 60 -1.54 -1.83 6.87
N ASP A 61 -2.21 -2.52 5.95
CA ASP A 61 -1.82 -3.88 5.52
C ASP A 61 -0.42 -3.87 4.88
N ARG A 62 -0.15 -2.90 4.00
CA ARG A 62 1.17 -2.72 3.40
C ARG A 62 2.24 -2.40 4.44
N GLN A 63 1.91 -1.57 5.43
CA GLN A 63 2.82 -1.23 6.53
C GLN A 63 3.18 -2.47 7.34
N ALA A 64 2.20 -3.30 7.70
CA ALA A 64 2.42 -4.54 8.43
C ALA A 64 3.33 -5.52 7.66
N MET A 65 3.12 -5.65 6.34
CA MET A 65 3.97 -6.49 5.50
C MET A 65 5.42 -5.96 5.43
N LEU A 66 5.60 -4.64 5.28
CA LEU A 66 6.93 -4.03 5.30
C LEU A 66 7.65 -4.20 6.65
N GLU A 67 6.92 -4.15 7.76
CA GLU A 67 7.46 -4.41 9.10
C GLU A 67 7.90 -5.86 9.27
N GLN A 68 7.13 -6.81 8.72
CA GLN A 68 7.50 -8.23 8.69
C GLN A 68 8.77 -8.45 7.85
N ASP A 69 8.81 -7.92 6.63
CA ASP A 69 9.98 -8.04 5.74
C ASP A 69 11.24 -7.44 6.39
N LEU A 70 11.11 -6.30 7.06
CA LEU A 70 12.21 -5.65 7.77
C LEU A 70 12.70 -6.48 8.96
N THR A 71 11.80 -7.18 9.65
CA THR A 71 12.16 -8.10 10.73
C THR A 71 12.89 -9.32 10.18
N GLN A 72 12.44 -9.88 9.07
CA GLN A 72 13.11 -10.98 8.40
C GLN A 72 14.50 -10.59 7.92
N LEU A 73 14.64 -9.45 7.23
CA LEU A 73 15.95 -8.95 6.77
C LEU A 73 16.93 -8.73 7.92
N LYS A 74 16.45 -8.27 9.08
CA LYS A 74 17.29 -8.15 10.27
C LYS A 74 17.79 -9.52 10.75
N GLN A 75 16.94 -10.54 10.72
CA GLN A 75 17.32 -11.90 11.09
C GLN A 75 18.35 -12.46 10.09
N ASP A 76 18.09 -12.33 8.80
CA ASP A 76 19.00 -12.79 7.74
C ASP A 76 20.39 -12.14 7.88
N VAL A 77 20.45 -10.85 8.25
CA VAL A 77 21.73 -10.16 8.51
C VAL A 77 22.46 -10.71 9.73
N LEU A 78 21.74 -11.10 10.79
CA LEU A 78 22.35 -11.72 11.97
C LEU A 78 22.89 -13.12 11.66
N ASP A 79 22.15 -13.89 10.86
CA ASP A 79 22.54 -15.23 10.43
C ASP A 79 23.79 -15.14 9.54
N LEU A 80 23.80 -14.24 8.54
CA LEU A 80 24.98 -13.98 7.70
C LEU A 80 26.20 -13.53 8.51
N LYS A 81 26.00 -12.73 9.56
CA LYS A 81 27.10 -12.32 10.45
C LYS A 81 27.68 -13.51 11.22
N THR A 82 26.83 -14.46 11.60
CA THR A 82 27.22 -15.70 12.28
C THR A 82 28.02 -16.58 11.32
N ASP A 83 27.50 -16.81 10.11
CA ASP A 83 28.19 -17.56 9.06
C ASP A 83 29.58 -16.98 8.77
N ILE A 84 29.69 -15.64 8.65
CA ILE A 84 30.97 -14.95 8.44
C ILE A 84 31.94 -15.22 9.61
N SER A 85 31.46 -15.21 10.85
CA SER A 85 32.30 -15.44 12.04
C SER A 85 32.83 -16.87 12.06
N GLU A 86 31.99 -17.86 11.76
CA GLU A 86 32.40 -19.26 11.68
C GLU A 86 33.41 -19.51 10.55
N ILE A 87 33.21 -18.89 9.38
CA ILE A 87 34.16 -18.96 8.27
C ILE A 87 35.52 -18.40 8.69
N LEU A 88 35.56 -17.27 9.41
CA LEU A 88 36.80 -16.70 9.91
C LEU A 88 37.51 -17.66 10.86
N ASP A 89 36.81 -18.27 11.82
CA ASP A 89 37.40 -19.22 12.78
C ASP A 89 38.02 -20.45 12.08
N VAL A 90 37.37 -20.95 11.03
CA VAL A 90 37.91 -22.05 10.20
C VAL A 90 39.18 -21.60 9.47
N LEU A 91 39.19 -20.40 8.89
CA LEU A 91 40.37 -19.87 8.20
C LEU A 91 41.55 -19.67 9.16
N GLU A 92 41.30 -19.20 10.38
CA GLU A 92 42.34 -19.05 11.41
C GLU A 92 42.92 -20.39 11.83
N SER A 93 42.06 -21.41 12.00
CA SER A 93 42.47 -22.77 12.35
C SER A 93 43.32 -23.40 11.25
N ILE A 94 42.97 -23.19 9.98
CA ILE A 94 43.78 -23.65 8.84
C ILE A 94 45.15 -22.95 8.84
N ARG A 95 45.18 -21.63 9.04
CA ARG A 95 46.42 -20.83 9.10
C ARG A 95 47.34 -21.30 10.22
N SER A 96 46.82 -21.67 11.40
CA SER A 96 47.64 -22.13 12.52
C SER A 96 48.19 -23.55 12.35
N ASN A 97 47.63 -24.34 11.44
CA ASN A 97 48.04 -25.73 11.16
C ASN A 97 49.03 -25.85 9.98
N ALA A 98 49.35 -24.73 9.31
CA ALA A 98 50.32 -24.63 8.23
C ALA A 98 51.65 -24.07 8.72
#